data_AF-A0A7L3GDI8-F1
#
_entry.id   AF-A0A7L3GDI8-F1
#
_cell.length_a   1.000
_cell.length_b   1.000
_cell.length_c   1.000
_cell.angle_alpha   90.00
_cell.angle_beta   90.00
_cell.angle_gamma   90.00
#
_symmetry.space_group_name_H-M   'P 1'
#
loop_
_entity.id
_entity.type
_entity.pdbx_description
1 polymer ?
#
loop_
_entity_poly.entity_id
_entity_poly.type
_entity_poly.pdbx_seq_one_letter_code
_entity_poly.pdbx_strand_id
1 'polypeptide(L)'
;NEDRERAWRASRETKLETIPNCEACAKPTPEEVRGWAQSFDKLMKSPAGRNIFREFLRTEYSEENMLFWLACEELKNECNKHSIDEKARMIYEDYISILSPKEVSLDSRVREVINRKMQEPSSHTFDDAQLQIYTLMHRDSYPRFLNSAIYRSLLQSVSRSSSES
;
A
#
# COMPACT_ATOMS: atom_id res chain seq x y z
N ASN A 1 20.79 8.13 -24.94
CA ASN A 1 20.52 8.17 -23.49
C ASN A 1 19.03 8.41 -23.22
N GLU A 2 18.42 9.38 -23.89
CA GLU A 2 16.99 9.70 -23.78
C GLU A 2 16.03 8.63 -24.35
N ASP A 3 16.46 7.87 -25.38
CA ASP A 3 15.63 6.78 -25.93
C ASP A 3 15.51 5.57 -24.98
N ARG A 4 16.52 5.30 -24.14
CA ARG A 4 16.43 4.26 -23.10
C ARG A 4 15.49 4.69 -21.97
N GLU A 5 15.49 5.97 -21.62
CA GLU A 5 14.58 6.59 -20.65
C GLU A 5 13.12 6.56 -21.14
N ARG A 6 12.88 6.86 -22.43
CA ARG A 6 11.53 6.75 -23.03
C ARG A 6 11.07 5.31 -23.15
N ALA A 7 11.95 4.40 -23.54
CA ALA A 7 11.64 2.96 -23.57
C ALA A 7 11.37 2.41 -22.17
N TRP A 8 12.09 2.88 -21.14
CA TRP A 8 11.79 2.57 -19.74
C TRP A 8 10.42 3.11 -19.35
N ARG A 9 10.12 4.39 -19.59
CA ARG A 9 8.80 4.99 -19.27
C ARG A 9 7.64 4.30 -19.98
N ALA A 10 7.79 3.98 -21.26
CA ALA A 10 6.80 3.23 -22.01
C ALA A 10 6.63 1.82 -21.44
N SER A 11 7.72 1.15 -21.07
CA SER A 11 7.68 -0.16 -20.40
C SER A 11 7.14 -0.09 -18.97
N ARG A 12 7.24 1.07 -18.27
CA ARG A 12 6.59 1.38 -16.99
C ARG A 12 5.08 1.45 -17.17
N GLU A 13 4.59 2.19 -18.17
CA GLU A 13 3.15 2.24 -18.46
C GLU A 13 2.57 0.85 -18.80
N THR A 14 3.32 0.01 -19.51
CA THR A 14 2.85 -1.36 -19.84
C THR A 14 2.97 -2.36 -18.68
N LYS A 15 3.91 -2.16 -17.73
CA LYS A 15 4.08 -3.04 -16.55
C LYS A 15 3.31 -2.59 -15.31
N LEU A 16 3.02 -1.30 -15.15
CA LEU A 16 2.29 -0.77 -14.00
C LEU A 16 0.79 -1.12 -13.99
N GLU A 17 0.22 -1.51 -15.14
CA GLU A 17 -1.10 -2.17 -15.13
C GLU A 17 -1.06 -3.59 -14.53
N THR A 18 0.13 -4.12 -14.22
CA THR A 18 0.33 -5.45 -13.63
C THR A 18 0.86 -5.39 -12.21
N ILE A 19 0.53 -4.35 -11.43
CA ILE A 19 0.32 -4.60 -9.98
C ILE A 19 -0.94 -5.46 -9.95
N PRO A 20 -0.94 -6.70 -9.41
CA PRO A 20 -2.13 -7.55 -9.40
C PRO A 20 -3.33 -6.75 -8.90
N ASN A 21 -4.18 -6.45 -9.87
CA ASN A 21 -5.48 -5.85 -9.74
C ASN A 21 -6.27 -6.70 -8.76
N CYS A 22 -6.36 -6.22 -7.50
CA CYS A 22 -6.84 -6.97 -6.35
C CYS A 22 -5.96 -8.20 -6.08
N GLU A 23 -5.42 -8.32 -4.86
CA GLU A 23 -5.08 -9.66 -4.36
C GLU A 23 -6.36 -10.49 -4.55
N ALA A 24 -6.30 -11.59 -5.31
CA ALA A 24 -7.44 -12.44 -5.61
C ALA A 24 -8.02 -12.91 -4.27
N CYS A 25 -9.06 -12.24 -3.80
CA CYS A 25 -9.53 -12.42 -2.44
C CYS A 25 -10.93 -13.00 -2.45
N ALA A 26 -11.08 -14.10 -1.72
CA ALA A 26 -12.38 -14.60 -1.32
C ALA A 26 -13.17 -13.50 -0.61
N LYS A 27 -14.51 -13.54 -0.73
CA LYS A 27 -15.37 -12.61 0.02
C LYS A 27 -15.03 -12.74 1.52
N PRO A 28 -14.78 -11.63 2.24
CA PRO A 28 -14.40 -11.69 3.63
C PRO A 28 -15.54 -12.29 4.46
N THR A 29 -15.19 -13.11 5.43
CA THR A 29 -16.17 -13.70 6.36
C THR A 29 -16.71 -12.65 7.33
N PRO A 30 -17.91 -12.86 7.92
CA PRO A 30 -18.45 -11.99 8.95
C PRO A 30 -17.52 -11.75 10.13
N GLU A 31 -16.78 -12.79 10.53
CA GLU A 31 -15.83 -12.71 11.64
C GLU A 31 -14.61 -11.86 11.28
N GLU A 32 -14.09 -11.99 10.06
CA GLU A 32 -13.00 -11.14 9.57
C GLU A 32 -13.41 -9.68 9.53
N VAL A 33 -14.57 -9.37 8.93
CA VAL A 33 -15.05 -7.97 8.82
C VAL A 33 -15.23 -7.34 10.20
N ARG A 34 -15.79 -8.07 11.17
CA ARG A 34 -15.88 -7.59 12.56
C ARG A 34 -14.52 -7.45 13.23
N GLY A 35 -13.59 -8.35 12.92
CA GLY A 35 -12.22 -8.32 13.40
C GLY A 35 -11.47 -7.06 12.97
N TRP A 36 -11.77 -6.53 11.78
CA TRP A 36 -11.15 -5.30 11.28
C TRP A 36 -11.46 -4.07 12.12
N ALA A 37 -12.59 -4.00 12.84
CA ALA A 37 -12.87 -2.88 13.75
C ALA A 37 -12.07 -2.96 15.06
N GLN A 38 -11.57 -4.14 15.42
CA GLN A 38 -10.86 -4.37 16.68
C GLN A 38 -9.37 -4.01 16.59
N SER A 39 -8.78 -4.10 15.41
CA SER A 39 -7.33 -3.90 15.22
C SER A 39 -7.03 -3.58 13.76
N PHE A 40 -6.28 -2.51 13.54
CA PHE A 40 -5.75 -2.18 12.22
C PHE A 40 -4.83 -3.27 11.68
N ASP A 41 -4.08 -3.97 12.55
CA ASP A 41 -3.26 -5.11 12.14
C ASP A 41 -4.12 -6.25 11.56
N LYS A 42 -5.31 -6.50 12.10
CA LYS A 42 -6.24 -7.51 11.55
C LYS A 42 -6.74 -7.12 10.16
N LEU A 43 -7.04 -5.83 9.95
CA LEU A 43 -7.39 -5.28 8.64
C LEU A 43 -6.23 -5.45 7.65
N MET A 44 -5.03 -5.02 8.05
CA MET A 44 -3.85 -4.99 7.18
C MET A 44 -3.28 -6.37 6.87
N LYS A 45 -3.51 -7.38 7.71
CA LYS A 45 -3.15 -8.79 7.42
C LYS A 45 -4.12 -9.46 6.44
N SER A 46 -5.37 -9.00 6.36
CA SER A 46 -6.39 -9.56 5.47
C SER A 46 -6.26 -8.98 4.05
N PRO A 47 -6.08 -9.80 2.99
CA PRO A 47 -6.09 -9.30 1.61
C PRO A 47 -7.41 -8.59 1.24
N ALA A 48 -8.55 -9.11 1.71
CA ALA A 48 -9.86 -8.45 1.53
C ALA A 48 -9.89 -7.11 2.26
N GLY A 49 -9.40 -7.09 3.50
CA GLY A 49 -9.29 -5.89 4.31
C GLY A 49 -8.48 -4.80 3.62
N ARG A 50 -7.29 -5.16 3.12
CA ARG A 50 -6.42 -4.28 2.34
C ARG A 50 -7.11 -3.75 1.08
N ASN A 51 -7.78 -4.59 0.31
CA ASN A 51 -8.47 -4.18 -0.90
C ASN A 51 -9.59 -3.17 -0.61
N ILE A 52 -10.44 -3.45 0.38
CA ILE A 52 -11.57 -2.59 0.76
C ILE A 52 -11.08 -1.29 1.40
N PHE A 53 -10.03 -1.35 2.22
CA PHE A 53 -9.42 -0.17 2.79
C PHE A 53 -8.78 0.72 1.71
N ARG A 54 -8.13 0.11 0.70
CA ARG A 54 -7.60 0.84 -0.45
C ARG A 54 -8.71 1.54 -1.25
N GLU A 55 -9.85 0.87 -1.46
CA GLU A 55 -11.02 1.49 -2.12
C GLU A 55 -11.48 2.73 -1.35
N PHE A 56 -11.56 2.63 -0.02
CA PHE A 56 -11.87 3.78 0.83
C PHE A 56 -10.83 4.90 0.68
N LEU A 57 -9.53 4.59 0.76
CA LEU A 57 -8.46 5.59 0.61
C LEU A 57 -8.50 6.29 -0.76
N ARG A 58 -8.91 5.59 -1.81
CA ARG A 58 -9.11 6.19 -3.14
C ARG A 58 -10.21 7.25 -3.14
N THR A 59 -11.28 7.05 -2.36
CA THR A 59 -12.34 8.06 -2.20
C THR A 59 -11.86 9.32 -1.47
N GLU A 60 -10.77 9.21 -0.72
CA GLU A 60 -10.16 10.30 0.06
C GLU A 60 -8.85 10.81 -0.55
N TYR A 61 -8.53 10.41 -1.79
CA TYR A 61 -7.31 10.80 -2.51
C TYR A 61 -6.02 10.51 -1.72
N SER A 62 -5.98 9.38 -1.01
CA SER A 62 -4.85 8.98 -0.17
C SER A 62 -4.43 7.53 -0.39
N GLU A 63 -4.72 6.97 -1.57
CA GLU A 63 -4.46 5.56 -1.91
C GLU A 63 -2.96 5.24 -2.04
N GLU A 64 -2.14 6.23 -2.35
CA GLU A 64 -0.69 6.12 -2.47
C GLU A 64 -0.03 5.60 -1.17
N ASN A 65 -0.61 5.91 -0.01
CA ASN A 65 -0.14 5.39 1.28
C ASN A 65 -0.21 3.86 1.35
N MET A 66 -1.30 3.27 0.85
CA MET A 66 -1.48 1.83 0.83
C MET A 66 -0.61 1.17 -0.24
N LEU A 67 -0.49 1.81 -1.41
CA LEU A 67 0.34 1.30 -2.49
C LEU A 67 1.83 1.30 -2.12
N PHE A 68 2.31 2.36 -1.48
CA PHE A 68 3.66 2.43 -0.92
C PHE A 68 3.90 1.33 0.13
N TRP A 69 2.95 1.15 1.06
CA TRP A 69 3.06 0.12 2.08
C TRP A 69 3.16 -1.29 1.48
N LEU A 70 2.34 -1.60 0.46
CA LEU A 70 2.37 -2.87 -0.26
C LEU A 70 3.70 -3.08 -1.01
N ALA A 71 4.21 -2.05 -1.68
CA ALA A 71 5.47 -2.13 -2.40
C ALA A 71 6.65 -2.41 -1.45
N CYS A 72 6.61 -1.85 -0.23
CA CYS A 72 7.60 -2.16 0.81
C CYS A 72 7.50 -3.62 1.29
N GLU A 73 6.29 -4.16 1.48
CA GLU A 73 6.12 -5.58 1.83
C GLU A 73 6.63 -6.50 0.71
N GLU A 74 6.41 -6.13 -0.56
CA GLU A 74 6.95 -6.90 -1.69
C GLU A 74 8.48 -6.87 -1.73
N LEU A 75 9.08 -5.70 -1.50
CA LEU A 75 10.55 -5.54 -1.46
C LEU A 75 11.17 -6.40 -0.33
N LYS A 76 10.52 -6.48 0.83
CA LYS A 76 10.99 -7.29 1.96
C LYS A 76 11.06 -8.79 1.66
N ASN A 77 10.23 -9.27 0.74
CA ASN A 77 10.20 -10.66 0.32
C ASN A 77 11.20 -10.97 -0.81
N GLU A 78 11.93 -9.97 -1.31
CA GLU A 78 12.92 -10.14 -2.36
C GLU A 78 14.29 -10.50 -1.79
N CYS A 79 14.94 -11.50 -2.39
CA CYS A 79 16.25 -11.98 -1.99
C CYS A 79 17.34 -11.69 -3.04
N ASN A 80 16.94 -11.41 -4.28
CA ASN A 80 17.89 -11.14 -5.36
C ASN A 80 18.38 -9.69 -5.32
N LYS A 81 19.69 -9.46 -5.16
CA LYS A 81 20.28 -8.12 -5.06
C LYS A 81 19.94 -7.20 -6.23
N HIS A 82 19.90 -7.72 -7.47
CA HIS A 82 19.53 -6.91 -8.64
C HIS A 82 18.05 -6.51 -8.61
N SER A 83 17.15 -7.45 -8.25
CA SER A 83 15.73 -7.16 -8.09
C SER A 83 15.47 -6.17 -6.96
N ILE A 84 16.17 -6.29 -5.82
CA ILE A 84 16.11 -5.31 -4.71
C ILE A 84 16.47 -3.91 -5.21
N ASP A 85 17.58 -3.79 -5.94
CA ASP A 85 18.07 -2.51 -6.45
C ASP A 85 17.09 -1.88 -7.46
N GLU A 86 16.53 -2.68 -8.36
CA GLU A 86 15.51 -2.25 -9.32
C GLU A 86 14.21 -1.81 -8.61
N LYS A 87 13.65 -2.66 -7.74
CA LYS A 87 12.41 -2.37 -6.99
C LYS A 87 12.58 -1.17 -6.06
N ALA A 88 13.72 -1.04 -5.38
CA ALA A 88 13.97 0.08 -4.49
C ALA A 88 14.02 1.40 -5.26
N ARG A 89 14.63 1.44 -6.44
CA ARG A 89 14.60 2.65 -7.30
C ARG A 89 13.18 2.98 -7.74
N MET A 90 12.39 1.99 -8.14
CA MET A 90 10.99 2.20 -8.51
C MET A 90 10.17 2.76 -7.34
N ILE A 91 10.29 2.19 -6.14
CA ILE A 91 9.61 2.68 -4.93
C ILE A 91 10.02 4.12 -4.62
N TYR A 92 11.32 4.42 -4.74
CA TYR A 92 11.82 5.76 -4.49
C TYR A 92 11.23 6.78 -5.47
N GLU A 93 11.29 6.49 -6.77
CA GLU A 93 10.77 7.38 -7.80
C GLU A 93 9.26 7.60 -7.67
N ASP A 94 8.50 6.56 -7.37
CA ASP A 94 7.04 6.63 -7.33
C ASP A 94 6.52 7.21 -6.01
N TYR A 95 7.17 7.01 -4.86
CA TYR A 95 6.57 7.38 -3.57
C TYR A 95 7.42 8.33 -2.71
N ILE A 96 8.74 8.40 -2.91
CA ILE A 96 9.64 9.19 -2.06
C ILE A 96 10.06 10.51 -2.72
N SER A 97 10.22 10.49 -4.05
CA SER A 97 10.62 11.65 -4.83
C SER A 97 9.62 12.79 -4.69
N ILE A 98 10.11 13.99 -4.40
CA ILE A 98 9.32 15.23 -4.31
C ILE A 98 8.68 15.68 -5.64
N LEU A 99 9.08 15.02 -6.73
CA LEU A 99 8.53 15.26 -8.06
C LEU A 99 7.46 14.23 -8.43
N SER A 100 7.21 13.25 -7.56
CA SER A 100 6.24 12.20 -7.84
C SER A 100 4.82 12.70 -7.59
N PRO A 101 3.86 12.42 -8.50
CA PRO A 101 2.44 12.66 -8.23
C PRO A 101 1.87 11.72 -7.15
N LYS A 102 2.59 10.67 -6.75
CA LYS A 102 2.21 9.71 -5.70
C LYS A 102 3.10 9.83 -4.46
N GLU A 103 3.74 10.99 -4.26
CA GLU A 103 4.60 11.24 -3.09
C GLU A 103 3.83 10.99 -1.79
N VAL A 104 4.38 10.16 -0.91
CA VAL A 104 3.84 9.94 0.43
C VAL A 104 4.35 11.02 1.40
N SER A 105 3.48 11.43 2.33
CA SER A 105 3.83 12.41 3.35
C SER A 105 4.75 11.78 4.41
N LEU A 106 6.04 12.13 4.37
CA LEU A 106 7.06 11.65 5.31
C LEU A 106 7.74 12.81 6.03
N ASP A 107 8.24 12.55 7.24
CA ASP A 107 9.10 13.50 7.93
C ASP A 107 10.42 13.68 7.16
N SER A 108 10.95 14.90 7.14
CA SER A 108 12.21 15.23 6.46
C SER A 108 13.36 14.32 6.87
N ARG A 109 13.47 14.00 8.16
CA ARG A 109 14.48 13.09 8.71
C ARG A 109 14.39 11.68 8.12
N VAL A 110 13.19 11.14 7.93
CA VAL A 110 12.98 9.81 7.35
C VAL A 110 13.41 9.80 5.88
N ARG A 111 13.04 10.86 5.14
CA ARG A 111 13.44 11.04 3.75
C ARG A 111 14.96 11.13 3.59
N GLU A 112 15.65 11.91 4.44
CA GLU A 112 17.11 12.00 4.44
C GLU A 112 17.78 10.64 4.67
N VAL A 113 17.24 9.82 5.59
CA VAL A 113 17.74 8.48 5.85
C VAL A 113 17.59 7.59 4.61
N ILE A 114 16.44 7.64 3.93
CA ILE A 114 16.20 6.90 2.69
C ILE A 114 17.19 7.34 1.62
N ASN A 115 17.36 8.64 1.39
CA ASN A 115 18.27 9.17 0.37
C ASN A 115 19.72 8.65 0.54
N ARG A 116 20.16 8.47 1.79
CA ARG A 116 21.46 7.85 2.09
C ARG A 116 21.47 6.35 1.84
N LYS A 117 20.42 5.62 2.26
CA LYS A 117 20.31 4.16 2.04
C LYS A 117 20.22 3.81 0.55
N MET A 118 19.68 4.70 -0.29
CA MET A 118 19.58 4.49 -1.74
C MET A 118 20.93 4.42 -2.49
N GLN A 119 22.06 4.70 -1.83
CA GLN A 119 23.40 4.42 -2.40
C GLN A 119 23.69 2.92 -2.51
N GLU A 120 23.20 2.14 -1.54
CA GLU A 120 23.23 0.68 -1.57
C GLU A 120 21.92 0.16 -0.95
N PRO A 121 20.83 0.08 -1.73
CA PRO A 121 19.53 -0.30 -1.21
C PRO A 121 19.52 -1.77 -0.78
N SER A 122 18.77 -2.04 0.29
CA SER A 122 18.44 -3.38 0.80
C SER A 122 16.93 -3.59 0.83
N SER A 123 16.51 -4.82 1.13
CA SER A 123 15.10 -5.18 1.37
C SER A 123 14.45 -4.38 2.51
N HIS A 124 15.27 -3.76 3.38
CA HIS A 124 14.86 -2.98 4.56
C HIS A 124 15.08 -1.47 4.39
N THR A 125 15.28 -1.00 3.15
CA THR A 125 15.56 0.41 2.86
C THR A 125 14.49 1.34 3.42
N PHE A 126 13.22 0.92 3.31
CA PHE A 126 12.04 1.75 3.58
C PHE A 126 11.34 1.45 4.91
N ASP A 127 11.88 0.60 5.78
CA ASP A 127 11.21 0.14 7.01
C ASP A 127 10.69 1.30 7.89
N ASP A 128 11.51 2.34 8.07
CA ASP A 128 11.15 3.52 8.88
C ASP A 128 10.00 4.32 8.24
N ALA A 129 10.04 4.50 6.91
CA ALA A 129 8.98 5.20 6.18
C ALA A 129 7.69 4.37 6.12
N GLN A 130 7.81 3.06 5.92
CA GLN A 130 6.67 2.16 5.90
C GLN A 130 5.95 2.18 7.26
N LEU A 131 6.68 2.20 8.37
CA LEU A 131 6.10 2.34 9.71
C LEU A 131 5.41 3.70 9.91
N GLN A 132 6.00 4.77 9.39
CA GLN A 132 5.41 6.11 9.43
C GLN A 132 4.08 6.15 8.66
N ILE A 133 4.05 5.65 7.43
CA ILE A 133 2.82 5.60 6.61
C ILE A 133 1.78 4.65 7.22
N TYR A 134 2.21 3.52 7.79
CA TYR A 134 1.32 2.64 8.54
C TYR A 134 0.66 3.38 9.71
N THR A 135 1.45 4.15 10.47
CA THR A 135 0.96 4.93 11.62
C THR A 135 0.04 6.06 11.17
N LEU A 136 0.33 6.71 10.05
CA LEU A 136 -0.52 7.74 9.44
C LEU A 136 -1.90 7.16 9.10
N MET A 137 -1.93 6.07 8.33
CA MET A 137 -3.18 5.39 7.97
C MET A 137 -3.94 4.90 9.21
N HIS A 138 -3.25 4.35 10.20
CA HIS A 138 -3.87 3.85 11.44
C HIS A 138 -4.52 4.98 12.25
N ARG A 139 -3.88 6.14 12.36
CA ARG A 139 -4.35 7.24 13.20
C ARG A 139 -5.40 8.11 12.52
N ASP A 140 -5.34 8.24 11.21
CA ASP A 140 -6.19 9.18 10.46
C ASP A 140 -7.25 8.47 9.60
N SER A 141 -6.82 7.69 8.61
CA SER A 141 -7.72 7.08 7.64
C SER A 141 -8.54 5.92 8.22
N TYR A 142 -7.95 5.10 9.11
CA TYR A 142 -8.61 3.91 9.65
C TYR A 142 -9.85 4.21 10.52
N PRO A 143 -9.84 5.19 11.46
CA PRO A 143 -11.05 5.59 12.17
C PRO A 143 -12.16 6.11 11.24
N ARG A 144 -11.78 6.81 10.17
CA ARG A 144 -12.74 7.29 9.15
C ARG A 144 -13.29 6.14 8.32
N PHE A 145 -12.44 5.17 7.95
CA PHE A 145 -12.84 3.95 7.26
C PHE A 145 -13.92 3.18 8.04
N LEU A 146 -13.73 2.96 9.35
CA LEU A 146 -14.72 2.26 10.18
C LEU A 146 -16.05 3.00 10.29
N ASN A 147 -16.05 4.32 10.09
CA ASN A 147 -17.25 5.15 10.08
C ASN A 147 -17.84 5.37 8.67
N SER A 148 -17.15 4.92 7.63
CA SER A 148 -17.54 5.14 6.24
C SER A 148 -18.76 4.31 5.84
N ALA A 149 -19.46 4.77 4.79
CA ALA A 149 -20.53 4.00 4.17
C ALA A 149 -20.03 2.66 3.62
N ILE A 150 -18.81 2.62 3.07
CA ILE A 150 -18.19 1.42 2.50
C ILE A 150 -18.14 0.30 3.55
N TYR A 151 -17.59 0.58 4.73
CA TYR A 151 -17.48 -0.41 5.80
C TYR A 151 -18.85 -0.79 6.40
N ARG A 152 -19.74 0.18 6.59
CA ARG A 152 -21.09 -0.06 7.13
C ARG A 152 -21.95 -0.93 6.21
N SER A 153 -21.92 -0.66 4.90
CA SER A 153 -22.62 -1.46 3.91
C SER A 153 -22.07 -2.89 3.82
N LEU A 154 -20.76 -3.06 3.98
CA LEU A 154 -20.14 -4.38 4.06
C LEU A 154 -20.60 -5.16 5.30
N LEU A 155 -20.63 -4.53 6.48
CA LEU A 155 -21.13 -5.18 7.69
C LEU A 155 -22.57 -5.67 7.54
N GLN A 156 -23.43 -4.87 6.90
CA GLN A 156 -24.83 -5.23 6.65
C GLN A 156 -24.95 -6.40 5.67
N SER A 157 -24.23 -6.38 4.55
CA SER A 157 -24.30 -7.45 3.55
C SER A 157 -23.86 -8.78 4.14
N VAL A 158 -22.81 -8.76 4.96
CA VAL A 158 -22.23 -9.95 5.56
C VAL A 158 -23.08 -10.47 6.74
N SER A 159 -23.77 -9.59 7.48
CA SER A 159 -24.74 -10.02 8.50
C SER A 159 -25.94 -10.75 7.91
N ARG A 160 -26.42 -10.33 6.73
CA ARG A 160 -27.58 -10.93 6.06
C ARG A 160 -27.28 -12.33 5.56
N SER A 161 -26.08 -12.56 5.03
CA SER A 161 -25.64 -13.90 4.62
C SER A 161 -25.51 -14.88 5.79
N SER A 162 -25.19 -14.41 7.01
CA SER A 162 -25.14 -15.29 8.20
C SER A 162 -26.52 -15.70 8.71
N SER A 163 -27.57 -14.93 8.44
CA SER A 163 -28.94 -15.25 8.84
C SER A 163 -29.69 -16.15 7.85
N GLU A 164 -29.16 -16.32 6.64
CA GLU A 164 -29.74 -17.17 5.58
C GLU A 164 -29.01 -18.52 5.41
N SER A 165 -28.03 -18.81 6.28
CA SER A 165 -27.25 -20.06 6.30
C SER A 165 -27.64 -20.98 7.46
#